data_AF-A0AAX6LGY9-F1
#
_entry.id   AF-A0AAX6LGY9-F1
#
_cell.length_a   1.000
_cell.length_b   1.000
_cell.length_c   1.000
_cell.angle_alpha   90.00
_cell.angle_beta   90.00
_cell.angle_gamma   90.00
#
_symmetry.space_group_name_H-M   'P 1'
#
loop_
_entity.id
_entity.type
_entity.pdbx_description
1 polymer ?
#
loop_
_entity_poly.entity_id
_entity_poly.type
_entity_poly.pdbx_seq_one_letter_code
_entity_poly.pdbx_strand_id
1 'polypeptide(L)'
;MDYFKQRRAYRNFKMYEASVSNGQNNLYRELLDYANDEGKLDVQFRMKNSALLSLTGLSEPGLDKARNSLVQLGLIKYVRGKKNVKPPEYRIINLYSRSAGYPTSNPTTSHKSRSTGLDEVGQQVGQGGGQPVEHKELTSTDPDLTDTDSYDDDAGVTREQVINDWTNLWGFPNGVARPEIDEWLAVLKPELVAYAIQIAGEHDVQSRGALKYLRAVIKGWQQREITTLAQAKQATADHDKRLANANKPGGYSKPHRKEIMPKWAQNDASQADSKPKPSNPITDAQRKELAERLSKLVSKE
;
A
#
# COMPACT_ATOMS: atom_id res chain seq x y z
N MET A 1 -30.41 8.98 27.08
CA MET A 1 -29.63 8.15 26.17
C MET A 1 -28.82 7.19 27.01
N ASP A 2 -28.68 5.96 26.54
CA ASP A 2 -27.96 4.87 27.17
C ASP A 2 -26.58 4.80 26.52
N TYR A 3 -25.55 4.92 27.35
CA TYR A 3 -24.16 4.96 26.90
C TYR A 3 -23.73 3.69 26.18
N PHE A 4 -24.07 2.51 26.71
CA PHE A 4 -23.66 1.24 26.11
C PHE A 4 -24.37 0.99 24.79
N LYS A 5 -25.67 1.31 24.71
CA LYS A 5 -26.42 1.23 23.44
C LYS A 5 -25.87 2.19 22.41
N GLN A 6 -25.52 3.41 22.81
CA GLN A 6 -24.89 4.40 21.94
C GLN A 6 -23.51 3.94 21.45
N ARG A 7 -22.68 3.38 22.34
CA ARG A 7 -21.35 2.85 22.03
C ARG A 7 -21.42 1.69 21.03
N ARG A 8 -22.39 0.80 21.18
CA ARG A 8 -22.67 -0.30 20.25
C ARG A 8 -23.17 0.20 18.90
N ALA A 9 -24.13 1.12 18.90
CA ALA A 9 -24.66 1.72 17.67
C ALA A 9 -23.57 2.44 16.87
N TYR A 10 -22.71 3.21 17.55
CA TYR A 10 -21.56 3.85 16.90
C TYR A 10 -20.53 2.85 16.36
N ARG A 11 -20.28 1.73 17.06
CA ARG A 11 -19.42 0.65 16.54
C ARG A 11 -19.99 0.07 15.25
N ASN A 12 -21.29 -0.19 15.19
CA ASN A 12 -21.97 -0.66 13.98
C ASN A 12 -21.89 0.39 12.86
N PHE A 13 -22.14 1.66 13.16
CA PHE A 13 -22.02 2.75 12.20
C PHE A 13 -20.62 2.81 11.55
N LYS A 14 -19.56 2.70 12.37
CA LYS A 14 -18.17 2.66 11.89
C LYS A 14 -17.86 1.42 11.04
N MET A 15 -18.49 0.29 11.35
CA MET A 15 -18.26 -0.97 10.62
C MET A 15 -18.98 -1.02 9.27
N TYR A 16 -20.20 -0.49 9.20
CA TYR A 16 -21.10 -0.75 8.07
C TYR A 16 -21.51 0.51 7.28
N GLU A 17 -21.51 1.69 7.90
CA GLU A 17 -22.08 2.90 7.27
C GLU A 17 -21.02 3.89 6.81
N ALA A 18 -19.96 4.11 7.60
CA ALA A 18 -18.96 5.13 7.28
C ALA A 18 -17.53 4.77 7.74
N SER A 19 -16.56 5.10 6.89
CA SER A 19 -15.14 5.10 7.25
C SER A 19 -14.82 6.27 8.16
N VAL A 20 -14.69 6.00 9.46
CA VAL A 20 -14.27 6.99 10.46
C VAL A 20 -12.77 6.90 10.70
N SER A 21 -12.04 8.00 10.52
CA SER A 21 -10.59 8.07 10.75
C SER A 21 -10.24 7.92 12.24
N ASN A 22 -8.99 7.60 12.56
CA ASN A 22 -8.57 7.43 13.96
C ASN A 22 -8.81 8.70 14.80
N GLY A 23 -8.49 9.87 14.24
CA GLY A 23 -8.73 11.16 14.90
C GLY A 23 -10.22 11.47 15.11
N GLN A 24 -11.08 11.13 14.15
CA GLN A 24 -12.53 11.27 14.30
C GLN A 24 -13.08 10.32 15.37
N ASN A 25 -12.59 9.07 15.39
CA ASN A 25 -12.96 8.07 16.38
C ASN A 25 -12.58 8.51 17.79
N ASN A 26 -11.34 8.95 17.99
CA ASN A 26 -10.86 9.40 19.30
C ASN A 26 -11.68 10.60 19.78
N LEU A 27 -11.88 11.61 18.92
CA LEU A 27 -12.71 12.76 19.26
C LEU A 27 -14.13 12.38 19.66
N TYR A 28 -14.77 11.47 18.93
CA TYR A 28 -16.13 11.04 19.24
C TYR A 28 -16.19 10.26 20.57
N ARG A 29 -15.24 9.36 20.81
CA ARG A 29 -15.19 8.55 22.03
C ARG A 29 -14.98 9.42 23.26
N GLU A 30 -14.01 10.32 23.23
CA GLU A 30 -13.75 11.26 24.32
C GLU A 30 -14.99 12.13 24.63
N LEU A 31 -15.66 12.64 23.60
CA LEU A 31 -16.89 13.41 23.79
C LEU A 31 -18.03 12.58 24.38
N LEU A 32 -18.15 11.31 23.98
CA LEU A 32 -19.18 10.40 24.47
C LEU A 32 -18.92 9.99 25.93
N ASP A 33 -17.67 9.66 26.25
CA ASP A 33 -17.25 9.23 27.58
C ASP A 33 -17.37 10.40 28.58
N TYR A 34 -16.87 11.59 28.22
CA TYR A 34 -17.06 12.80 29.03
C TYR A 34 -18.54 13.12 29.27
N ALA A 35 -19.38 13.02 28.23
CA ALA A 35 -20.80 13.27 28.38
C ALA A 35 -21.49 12.22 29.27
N ASN A 36 -20.98 10.98 29.31
CA ASN A 36 -21.48 9.94 30.20
C ASN A 36 -21.12 10.23 31.65
N ASP A 37 -19.84 10.53 31.89
CA ASP A 37 -19.32 10.76 33.24
C ASP A 37 -19.98 11.97 33.91
N GLU A 38 -20.32 12.98 33.11
CA GLU A 38 -21.02 14.19 33.55
C GLU A 38 -22.55 14.04 33.59
N GLY A 39 -23.10 12.88 33.20
CA GLY A 39 -24.55 12.65 33.11
C GLY A 39 -25.26 13.50 32.06
N LYS A 40 -24.53 13.98 31.04
CA LYS A 40 -24.98 14.95 30.02
C LYS A 40 -25.21 14.35 28.64
N LEU A 41 -25.40 13.03 28.55
CA LEU A 41 -25.48 12.29 27.28
C LEU A 41 -26.56 12.79 26.31
N ASP A 42 -27.69 13.31 26.82
CA ASP A 42 -28.81 13.81 26.01
C ASP A 42 -28.80 15.32 25.74
N VAL A 43 -27.95 16.06 26.46
CA VAL A 43 -27.96 17.52 26.51
C VAL A 43 -26.70 18.11 25.88
N GLN A 44 -26.68 19.44 25.73
CA GLN A 44 -25.47 20.13 25.30
C GLN A 44 -24.52 20.28 26.48
N PHE A 45 -23.23 20.05 26.24
CA PHE A 45 -22.16 20.24 27.21
C PHE A 45 -21.01 21.03 26.60
N ARG A 46 -20.20 21.65 27.45
CA ARG A 46 -19.09 22.52 27.07
C ARG A 46 -17.79 21.77 27.20
N MET A 47 -16.92 21.87 26.20
CA MET A 47 -15.57 21.32 26.29
C MET A 47 -14.54 22.25 25.67
N LYS A 48 -13.45 22.51 26.39
CA LYS A 48 -12.38 23.40 25.92
C LYS A 48 -11.56 22.71 24.83
N ASN A 49 -11.15 23.47 23.80
CA ASN A 49 -10.30 22.95 22.73
C ASN A 49 -8.97 22.41 23.27
N SER A 50 -8.34 23.10 24.24
CA SER A 50 -7.08 22.64 24.85
C SER A 50 -7.18 21.26 25.50
N ALA A 51 -8.29 20.99 26.20
CA ALA A 51 -8.56 19.67 26.79
C ALA A 51 -8.74 18.61 25.70
N LEU A 52 -9.54 18.93 24.66
CA LEU A 52 -9.75 18.05 23.52
C LEU A 52 -8.46 17.68 22.79
N LEU A 53 -7.56 18.63 22.57
CA LEU A 53 -6.27 18.39 21.92
C LEU A 53 -5.41 17.44 22.77
N SER A 54 -5.38 17.66 24.08
CA SER A 54 -4.59 16.85 25.01
C SER A 54 -5.10 15.41 25.10
N LEU A 55 -6.42 15.22 25.14
CA LEU A 55 -7.05 13.90 25.23
C LEU A 55 -6.97 13.13 23.92
N THR A 56 -7.22 13.81 22.80
CA THR A 56 -7.28 13.15 21.48
C THR A 56 -5.92 12.98 20.81
N GLY A 57 -4.89 13.70 21.28
CA GLY A 57 -3.57 13.76 20.65
C GLY A 57 -3.58 14.44 19.27
N LEU A 58 -4.64 15.18 18.93
CA LEU A 58 -4.78 15.85 17.64
C LEU A 58 -4.12 17.24 17.66
N SER A 59 -3.66 17.68 16.50
CA SER A 59 -3.33 19.09 16.26
C SER A 59 -4.59 19.94 16.16
N GLU A 60 -4.48 21.26 16.36
CA GLU A 60 -5.60 22.20 16.20
C GLU A 60 -6.32 22.06 14.84
N PRO A 61 -5.61 22.04 13.69
CA PRO A 61 -6.25 21.82 12.39
C PRO A 61 -6.87 20.42 12.28
N GLY A 62 -6.24 19.41 12.88
CA GLY A 62 -6.74 18.03 12.91
C GLY A 62 -8.06 17.92 13.67
N LEU A 63 -8.17 18.60 14.80
CA LEU A 63 -9.38 18.67 15.62
C LEU A 63 -10.53 19.33 14.85
N ASP A 64 -10.27 20.44 14.15
CA ASP A 64 -11.29 21.13 13.36
C ASP A 64 -11.78 20.26 12.19
N LYS A 65 -10.86 19.56 11.50
CA LYS A 65 -11.23 18.61 10.42
C LYS A 65 -12.04 17.43 10.96
N ALA A 66 -11.61 16.84 12.08
CA ALA A 66 -12.30 15.72 12.71
C ALA A 66 -13.71 16.13 13.14
N ARG A 67 -13.85 17.29 13.79
CA ARG A 67 -15.13 17.84 14.22
C ARG A 67 -16.09 18.06 13.05
N ASN A 68 -15.62 18.71 11.97
CA ASN A 68 -16.44 18.95 10.79
C ASN A 68 -16.94 17.64 10.17
N SER A 69 -16.08 16.62 10.13
CA SER A 69 -16.45 15.30 9.62
C SER A 69 -17.51 14.63 10.51
N LEU A 70 -17.37 14.68 11.84
CA LEU A 70 -18.35 14.11 12.77
C LEU A 70 -19.71 14.83 12.69
N VAL A 71 -19.71 16.14 12.44
CA VAL A 71 -20.93 16.92 12.20
C VAL A 71 -21.59 16.50 10.89
N GLN A 72 -20.82 16.34 9.80
CA GLN A 72 -21.32 15.89 8.50
C GLN A 72 -21.90 14.47 8.55
N LEU A 73 -21.28 13.58 9.32
CA LEU A 73 -21.77 12.23 9.56
C LEU A 73 -23.01 12.19 10.47
N GLY A 74 -23.45 13.32 11.01
CA GLY A 74 -24.60 13.39 11.90
C GLY A 74 -24.38 12.70 13.25
N LEU A 75 -23.12 12.61 13.71
CA LEU A 75 -22.75 11.96 14.96
C LEU A 75 -22.82 12.91 16.15
N ILE A 76 -22.49 14.19 15.91
CA ILE A 76 -22.48 15.25 16.92
C ILE A 76 -23.14 16.51 16.37
N LYS A 77 -23.74 17.31 17.26
CA LYS A 77 -24.05 18.71 17.01
C LYS A 77 -22.97 19.57 17.64
N TYR A 78 -22.48 20.54 16.89
CA TYR A 78 -21.44 21.45 17.32
C TYR A 78 -21.92 22.90 17.24
N VAL A 79 -21.69 23.65 18.31
CA VAL A 79 -21.89 25.10 18.35
C VAL A 79 -20.53 25.75 18.56
N ARG A 80 -20.13 26.57 17.60
CA ARG A 80 -18.86 27.29 17.63
C ARG A 80 -18.81 28.24 18.83
N GLY A 81 -17.81 28.05 19.68
CA GLY A 81 -17.49 28.96 20.77
C GLY A 81 -16.80 30.24 20.28
N LYS A 82 -16.69 31.23 21.17
CA LYS A 82 -15.92 32.45 20.93
C LYS A 82 -14.62 32.38 21.73
N LYS A 83 -13.48 32.60 21.05
CA LYS A 83 -12.14 32.57 21.67
C LYS A 83 -12.13 33.43 22.93
N ASN A 84 -11.67 32.85 24.04
CA ASN A 84 -11.55 33.49 25.36
C ASN A 84 -12.86 34.03 26.00
N VAL A 85 -14.03 33.71 25.46
CA VAL A 85 -15.32 34.20 26.00
C VAL A 85 -16.27 33.04 26.30
N LYS A 86 -16.47 32.14 25.33
CA LYS A 86 -17.39 31.01 25.48
C LYS A 86 -16.77 29.75 24.88
N PRO A 87 -16.57 28.68 25.67
CA PRO A 87 -16.07 27.43 25.15
C PRO A 87 -17.08 26.84 24.14
N PRO A 88 -16.60 26.03 23.17
CA PRO A 88 -17.50 25.36 22.24
C PRO A 88 -18.43 24.38 22.96
N GLU A 89 -19.62 24.24 22.40
CA GLU A 89 -20.67 23.36 22.92
C GLU A 89 -20.90 22.19 21.96
N TYR A 90 -21.09 21.00 22.54
CA TYR A 90 -21.27 19.74 21.84
C TYR A 90 -22.52 19.04 22.35
N ARG A 91 -23.17 18.25 21.48
CA ARG A 91 -24.24 17.33 21.85
C ARG A 91 -24.10 16.04 21.04
N ILE A 92 -24.17 14.91 21.71
CA ILE A 92 -24.18 13.60 21.06
C ILE A 92 -25.55 13.37 20.42
N ILE A 93 -25.55 12.89 19.18
CA ILE A 93 -26.78 12.49 18.48
C ILE A 93 -27.06 11.03 18.80
N ASN A 94 -28.30 10.74 19.24
CA ASN A 94 -28.73 9.38 19.52
C ASN A 94 -28.78 8.56 18.21
N LEU A 95 -28.02 7.47 18.16
CA LEU A 95 -27.93 6.62 16.97
C LEU A 95 -28.88 5.42 17.00
N TYR A 96 -29.29 4.95 18.19
CA TYR A 96 -30.09 3.74 18.34
C TYR A 96 -31.59 4.01 18.55
N SER A 97 -32.00 5.26 18.80
CA SER A 97 -33.42 5.65 18.78
C SER A 97 -33.99 5.75 17.36
N ARG A 98 -33.21 5.40 16.33
CA ARG A 98 -33.59 5.47 14.92
C ARG A 98 -34.53 4.31 14.54
N SER A 99 -35.70 4.28 15.17
CA SER A 99 -36.86 3.46 14.82
C SER A 99 -38.06 4.38 14.55
N ALA A 100 -37.91 5.30 13.59
CA ALA A 100 -39.00 6.02 12.93
C ALA A 100 -38.42 6.85 11.76
N GLY A 101 -38.65 6.41 10.52
CA GLY A 101 -38.58 7.23 9.29
C GLY A 101 -37.25 7.93 8.98
N TYR A 102 -36.51 7.40 7.99
CA TYR A 102 -35.52 8.20 7.27
C TYR A 102 -36.19 9.43 6.62
N PRO A 103 -35.73 10.68 6.86
CA PRO A 103 -35.89 11.73 5.87
C PRO A 103 -34.78 11.53 4.83
N THR A 104 -35.14 10.93 3.70
CA THR A 104 -34.38 11.03 2.46
C THR A 104 -34.45 12.47 1.98
N SER A 105 -33.49 13.30 2.40
CA SER A 105 -33.16 14.54 1.71
C SER A 105 -31.77 15.01 2.11
N ASN A 106 -30.76 14.54 1.38
CA ASN A 106 -29.50 15.25 1.28
C ASN A 106 -29.75 16.50 0.43
N PRO A 107 -29.42 17.73 0.88
CA PRO A 107 -29.22 18.84 -0.03
C PRO A 107 -27.93 18.56 -0.81
N THR A 108 -28.07 18.21 -2.08
CA THR A 108 -26.98 18.27 -3.05
C THR A 108 -26.60 19.73 -3.23
N THR A 109 -25.64 20.22 -2.45
CA THR A 109 -24.96 21.47 -2.79
C THR A 109 -23.72 21.13 -3.61
N SER A 110 -23.88 21.26 -4.92
CA SER A 110 -22.78 21.19 -5.88
C SER A 110 -21.77 22.30 -5.55
N HIS A 111 -20.55 21.92 -5.20
CA HIS A 111 -19.41 22.84 -5.25
C HIS A 111 -18.38 22.31 -6.23
N LYS A 112 -18.54 22.82 -7.45
CA LYS A 112 -17.51 22.90 -8.49
C LYS A 112 -16.42 23.85 -8.00
N SER A 113 -15.18 23.38 -7.89
CA SER A 113 -13.93 24.16 -8.03
C SER A 113 -12.76 23.19 -7.95
N ARG A 114 -12.12 22.88 -9.08
CA ARG A 114 -10.97 23.57 -9.71
C ARG A 114 -9.64 23.07 -9.15
N SER A 115 -8.94 22.33 -10.00
CA SER A 115 -7.54 21.95 -9.90
C SER A 115 -6.63 23.16 -10.10
N THR A 116 -5.75 23.38 -9.13
CA THR A 116 -4.51 24.18 -9.22
C THR A 116 -3.58 23.46 -8.25
N GLY A 117 -2.56 22.75 -8.71
CA GLY A 117 -1.34 23.32 -9.28
C GLY A 117 -0.24 23.02 -8.28
N LEU A 118 0.82 22.35 -8.75
CA LEU A 118 1.97 21.88 -7.98
C LEU A 118 2.61 23.03 -7.19
N ASP A 119 3.07 22.73 -5.97
CA ASP A 119 4.32 23.28 -5.46
C ASP A 119 5.02 22.25 -4.58
N GLU A 120 6.23 21.96 -5.02
CA GLU A 120 7.23 21.07 -4.46
C GLU A 120 7.95 21.80 -3.32
N VAL A 121 7.90 21.27 -2.09
CA VAL A 121 8.82 21.67 -1.02
C VAL A 121 9.24 20.41 -0.28
N GLY A 122 10.45 19.96 -0.57
CA GLY A 122 11.13 18.94 0.21
C GLY A 122 11.54 19.49 1.57
N GLN A 123 11.28 18.73 2.63
CA GLN A 123 12.01 18.84 3.89
C GLN A 123 12.33 17.45 4.43
N GLN A 124 13.61 17.11 4.33
CA GLN A 124 14.31 16.03 4.99
C GLN A 124 14.81 16.55 6.33
N VAL A 125 14.37 15.99 7.47
CA VAL A 125 15.21 15.93 8.70
C VAL A 125 14.72 14.83 9.65
N GLY A 126 15.64 13.95 10.08
CA GLY A 126 15.73 13.55 11.48
C GLY A 126 15.26 12.15 11.88
N GLN A 127 16.03 11.10 11.51
CA GLN A 127 16.13 9.92 12.38
C GLN A 127 16.69 10.36 13.74
N GLY A 128 15.99 10.03 14.82
CA GLY A 128 16.45 10.31 16.17
C GLY A 128 15.79 9.40 17.20
N GLY A 129 16.58 8.42 17.67
CA GLY A 129 16.53 7.90 19.03
C GLY A 129 15.31 7.09 19.44
N GLY A 130 15.44 5.76 19.37
CA GLY A 130 14.61 4.88 20.19
C GLY A 130 14.90 5.07 21.68
N GLN A 131 13.84 5.04 22.49
CA GLN A 131 13.92 4.64 23.89
C GLN A 131 12.88 3.53 24.12
N PRO A 132 13.27 2.40 24.74
CA PRO A 132 12.32 1.39 25.18
C PRO A 132 11.68 1.87 26.47
N VAL A 133 10.34 1.96 26.51
CA VAL A 133 9.60 2.21 27.74
C VAL A 133 9.06 0.88 28.23
N GLU A 134 9.53 0.47 29.40
CA GLU A 134 9.13 -0.75 30.11
C GLU A 134 7.60 -0.80 30.28
N HIS A 135 6.99 -1.90 29.85
CA HIS A 135 5.62 -2.23 30.15
C HIS A 135 5.56 -2.78 31.58
N LYS A 136 4.94 -2.01 32.48
CA LYS A 136 4.53 -2.51 33.78
C LYS A 136 3.20 -3.24 33.58
N GLU A 137 3.28 -4.56 33.53
CA GLU A 137 2.11 -5.44 33.57
C GLU A 137 1.25 -5.15 34.80
N LEU A 138 -0.07 -5.33 34.62
CA LEU A 138 -1.01 -6.02 35.51
C LEU A 138 -2.41 -5.43 35.28
N THR A 139 -3.29 -6.18 34.61
CA THR A 139 -4.55 -6.70 35.18
C THR A 139 -5.16 -7.63 34.14
N SER A 140 -5.04 -8.94 34.37
CA SER A 140 -5.74 -9.99 33.63
C SER A 140 -7.24 -9.80 33.75
N THR A 141 -7.96 -9.95 32.63
CA THR A 141 -9.37 -10.32 32.64
C THR A 141 -9.51 -11.46 31.65
N ASP A 142 -9.67 -12.67 32.19
CA ASP A 142 -10.01 -13.88 31.45
C ASP A 142 -11.27 -13.65 30.60
N PRO A 143 -11.22 -13.94 29.29
CA PRO A 143 -12.40 -14.24 28.52
C PRO A 143 -12.46 -15.75 28.33
N ASP A 144 -13.01 -16.48 29.30
CA ASP A 144 -13.53 -17.81 29.02
C ASP A 144 -15.00 -17.72 28.58
N LEU A 145 -15.33 -18.57 27.61
CA LEU A 145 -16.63 -18.93 27.06
C LEU A 145 -17.20 -18.04 25.94
N THR A 146 -16.95 -18.45 24.68
CA THR A 146 -17.91 -19.32 23.97
C THR A 146 -17.22 -20.09 22.83
N ASP A 147 -17.36 -21.42 22.88
CA ASP A 147 -16.96 -22.45 21.90
C ASP A 147 -17.15 -22.06 20.42
N THR A 148 -16.12 -22.30 19.61
CA THR A 148 -16.27 -22.82 18.24
C THR A 148 -15.01 -23.62 17.87
N ASP A 149 -15.15 -24.94 17.91
CA ASP A 149 -14.35 -26.01 17.30
C ASP A 149 -12.82 -25.96 17.43
N SER A 150 -12.37 -26.80 18.36
CA SER A 150 -11.03 -27.39 18.51
C SER A 150 -10.35 -27.74 17.17
N TYR A 151 -9.17 -27.15 16.97
CA TYR A 151 -8.05 -27.85 16.35
C TYR A 151 -6.95 -27.97 17.41
N ASP A 152 -6.58 -29.21 17.69
CA ASP A 152 -5.63 -29.67 18.71
C ASP A 152 -4.30 -28.92 18.77
N ASP A 153 -3.83 -28.76 20.01
CA ASP A 153 -2.45 -28.79 20.50
C ASP A 153 -1.33 -28.98 19.45
N ASP A 154 -0.74 -27.86 19.06
CA ASP A 154 0.71 -27.66 18.92
C ASP A 154 0.94 -26.15 19.06
N ALA A 155 2.11 -25.70 19.52
CA ALA A 155 2.43 -24.28 19.71
C ALA A 155 2.60 -23.55 18.36
N GLY A 156 1.55 -23.55 17.54
CA GLY A 156 1.49 -23.07 16.18
C GLY A 156 0.85 -21.68 16.05
N VAL A 157 1.11 -21.04 14.93
CA VAL A 157 0.57 -19.72 14.59
C VAL A 157 -0.96 -19.74 14.72
N THR A 158 -1.52 -18.88 15.57
CA THR A 158 -2.98 -18.81 15.77
C THR A 158 -3.64 -17.88 14.73
N ARG A 159 -4.97 -17.97 14.63
CA ARG A 159 -5.75 -17.04 13.81
C ARG A 159 -5.50 -15.58 14.20
N GLU A 160 -5.36 -15.28 15.49
CA GLU A 160 -5.07 -13.92 15.95
C GLU A 160 -3.74 -13.42 15.40
N GLN A 161 -2.72 -14.29 15.35
CA GLN A 161 -1.40 -13.93 14.84
C GLN A 161 -1.46 -13.51 13.36
N VAL A 162 -2.15 -14.28 12.51
CA VAL A 162 -2.33 -13.98 11.08
C VAL A 162 -2.99 -12.61 10.89
N ILE A 163 -4.00 -12.33 11.71
CA ILE A 163 -4.72 -11.05 11.70
C ILE A 163 -3.85 -9.90 12.18
N ASN A 164 -3.03 -10.12 13.20
CA ASN A 164 -2.10 -9.13 13.71
C ASN A 164 -1.02 -8.81 12.66
N ASP A 165 -0.47 -9.83 11.99
CA ASP A 165 0.52 -9.67 10.92
C ASP A 165 -0.04 -8.84 9.76
N TRP A 166 -1.27 -9.14 9.32
CA TRP A 166 -1.97 -8.32 8.34
C TRP A 166 -2.13 -6.87 8.84
N THR A 167 -2.59 -6.71 10.08
CA THR A 167 -2.89 -5.40 10.67
C THR A 167 -1.64 -4.53 10.78
N ASN A 168 -0.50 -5.13 11.11
CA ASN A 168 0.79 -4.46 11.22
C ASN A 168 1.30 -3.95 9.87
N LEU A 169 1.09 -4.71 8.79
CA LEU A 169 1.55 -4.34 7.44
C LEU A 169 0.63 -3.34 6.74
N TRP A 170 -0.69 -3.55 6.81
CA TRP A 170 -1.64 -2.83 5.94
C TRP A 170 -2.75 -2.11 6.71
N GLY A 171 -2.71 -2.13 8.04
CA GLY A 171 -3.79 -1.68 8.89
C GLY A 171 -4.92 -2.70 8.98
N PHE A 172 -5.96 -2.36 9.74
CA PHE A 172 -7.05 -3.28 10.05
C PHE A 172 -7.68 -3.87 8.76
N PRO A 173 -7.85 -5.21 8.68
CA PRO A 173 -8.49 -5.84 7.53
C PRO A 173 -9.85 -5.20 7.23
N ASN A 174 -10.06 -4.76 5.99
CA ASN A 174 -11.34 -4.19 5.57
C ASN A 174 -12.45 -5.27 5.56
N GLY A 175 -13.70 -4.86 5.37
CA GLY A 175 -14.86 -5.76 5.38
C GLY A 175 -14.87 -6.84 4.29
N VAL A 176 -13.93 -6.82 3.34
CA VAL A 176 -13.73 -7.86 2.31
C VAL A 176 -12.55 -8.75 2.66
N ALA A 177 -11.45 -8.18 3.14
CA ALA A 177 -10.25 -8.92 3.53
C ALA A 177 -10.49 -9.80 4.74
N ARG A 178 -11.26 -9.34 5.72
CA ARG A 178 -11.54 -10.13 6.91
C ARG A 178 -12.24 -11.48 6.62
N PRO A 179 -13.39 -11.51 5.91
CA PRO A 179 -14.06 -12.78 5.62
C PRO A 179 -13.21 -13.67 4.71
N GLU A 180 -12.46 -13.11 3.77
CA GLU A 180 -11.63 -13.91 2.86
C GLU A 180 -10.42 -14.52 3.59
N ILE A 181 -9.81 -13.81 4.54
CA ILE A 181 -8.79 -14.39 5.42
C ILE A 181 -9.39 -15.49 6.28
N ASP A 182 -10.59 -15.29 6.83
CA ASP A 182 -11.29 -16.32 7.62
C ASP A 182 -11.60 -17.56 6.78
N GLU A 183 -11.97 -17.41 5.50
CA GLU A 183 -12.16 -18.51 4.56
C GLU A 183 -10.85 -19.28 4.29
N TRP A 184 -9.73 -18.57 4.10
CA TRP A 184 -8.43 -19.22 3.94
C TRP A 184 -8.00 -19.98 5.20
N LEU A 185 -8.27 -19.43 6.39
CA LEU A 185 -7.95 -20.10 7.65
C LEU A 185 -8.83 -21.33 7.93
N ALA A 186 -10.00 -21.42 7.31
CA ALA A 186 -10.85 -22.62 7.39
C ALA A 186 -10.34 -23.78 6.51
N VAL A 187 -9.63 -23.46 5.41
CA VAL A 187 -9.20 -24.45 4.41
C VAL A 187 -7.70 -24.77 4.52
N LEU A 188 -6.90 -23.82 4.98
CA LEU A 188 -5.44 -23.90 5.06
C LEU A 188 -4.97 -23.70 6.49
N LYS A 189 -3.82 -24.29 6.84
CA LYS A 189 -3.19 -24.05 8.14
C LYS A 189 -2.85 -22.56 8.29
N PRO A 190 -3.06 -21.95 9.48
CA PRO A 190 -2.78 -20.54 9.71
C PRO A 190 -1.34 -20.12 9.39
N GLU A 191 -0.38 -21.01 9.62
CA GLU A 191 1.04 -20.79 9.30
C GLU A 191 1.30 -20.48 7.83
N LEU A 192 0.56 -21.12 6.91
CA LEU A 192 0.70 -20.85 5.47
C LEU A 192 0.18 -19.46 5.13
N VAL A 193 -0.95 -19.06 5.72
CA VAL A 193 -1.54 -17.73 5.49
C VAL A 193 -0.65 -16.63 6.07
N ALA A 194 -0.11 -16.82 7.28
CA ALA A 194 0.90 -15.93 7.86
C ALA A 194 2.14 -15.81 6.96
N TYR A 195 2.64 -16.92 6.43
CA TYR A 195 3.77 -16.90 5.52
C TYR A 195 3.48 -16.15 4.21
N ALA A 196 2.26 -16.25 3.66
CA ALA A 196 1.85 -15.46 2.50
C ALA A 196 1.86 -13.95 2.78
N ILE A 197 1.40 -13.56 3.98
CA ILE A 197 1.42 -12.17 4.44
C ILE A 197 2.87 -11.67 4.55
N GLN A 198 3.75 -12.48 5.14
CA GLN A 198 5.17 -12.14 5.26
C GLN A 198 5.80 -11.88 3.88
N ILE A 199 5.60 -12.79 2.91
CA ILE A 199 6.13 -12.64 1.54
C ILE A 199 5.62 -11.35 0.91
N ALA A 200 4.33 -11.06 1.05
CA ALA A 200 3.74 -9.84 0.50
C ALA A 200 4.34 -8.57 1.16
N GLY A 201 4.69 -8.63 2.44
CA GLY A 201 5.45 -7.56 3.11
C GLY A 201 6.87 -7.41 2.56
N GLU A 202 7.58 -8.51 2.32
CA GLU A 202 8.93 -8.51 1.73
C GLU A 202 8.94 -7.93 0.29
N HIS A 203 7.87 -8.13 -0.46
CA HIS A 203 7.70 -7.55 -1.81
C HIS A 203 7.12 -6.11 -1.81
N ASP A 204 7.01 -5.46 -0.65
CA ASP A 204 6.47 -4.09 -0.49
C ASP A 204 5.08 -3.92 -1.15
N VAL A 205 4.22 -4.93 -1.01
CA VAL A 205 2.87 -4.88 -1.57
C VAL A 205 2.05 -3.84 -0.82
N GLN A 206 1.47 -2.88 -1.53
CA GLN A 206 0.59 -1.88 -0.92
C GLN A 206 -0.74 -2.50 -0.43
N SER A 207 -1.34 -1.91 0.61
CA SER A 207 -2.63 -2.35 1.21
C SER A 207 -3.75 -2.60 0.18
N ARG A 208 -3.85 -1.78 -0.88
CA ARG A 208 -4.83 -1.95 -1.96
C ARG A 208 -4.62 -3.22 -2.80
N GLY A 209 -3.39 -3.70 -2.89
CA GLY A 209 -2.98 -4.87 -3.66
C GLY A 209 -2.80 -6.14 -2.82
N ALA A 210 -2.72 -6.01 -1.49
CA ALA A 210 -2.43 -7.11 -0.57
C ALA A 210 -3.34 -8.32 -0.78
N LEU A 211 -4.66 -8.10 -0.79
CA LEU A 211 -5.64 -9.16 -0.97
C LEU A 211 -5.52 -9.86 -2.34
N LYS A 212 -5.30 -9.08 -3.41
CA LYS A 212 -5.10 -9.62 -4.76
C LYS A 212 -3.84 -10.47 -4.83
N TYR A 213 -2.76 -10.02 -4.19
CA TYR A 213 -1.49 -10.72 -4.14
C TYR A 213 -1.62 -12.04 -3.37
N LEU A 214 -2.18 -12.01 -2.16
CA LEU A 214 -2.41 -13.22 -1.36
C LEU A 214 -3.29 -14.22 -2.10
N ARG A 215 -4.38 -13.76 -2.74
CA ARG A 215 -5.24 -14.64 -3.56
C ARG A 215 -4.45 -15.34 -4.67
N ALA A 216 -3.51 -14.66 -5.33
CA ALA A 216 -2.68 -15.26 -6.36
C ALA A 216 -1.70 -16.30 -5.79
N VAL A 217 -1.06 -15.99 -4.66
CA VAL A 217 -0.14 -16.90 -3.96
C VAL A 217 -0.88 -18.15 -3.48
N ILE A 218 -1.97 -17.96 -2.75
CA ILE A 218 -2.78 -19.03 -2.18
C ILE A 218 -3.38 -19.91 -3.28
N LYS A 219 -3.90 -19.31 -4.36
CA LYS A 219 -4.38 -20.08 -5.52
C LYS A 219 -3.25 -20.92 -6.14
N GLY A 220 -2.04 -20.36 -6.23
CA GLY A 220 -0.86 -21.07 -6.71
C GLY A 220 -0.46 -22.25 -5.82
N TRP A 221 -0.64 -22.13 -4.50
CA TRP A 221 -0.40 -23.22 -3.55
C TRP A 221 -1.49 -24.30 -3.60
N GLN A 222 -2.76 -23.90 -3.70
CA GLN A 222 -3.88 -24.83 -3.87
C GLN A 222 -3.75 -25.67 -5.14
N GLN A 223 -3.34 -25.06 -6.27
CA GLN A 223 -3.10 -25.78 -7.52
C GLN A 223 -1.95 -26.80 -7.47
N ARG A 224 -1.03 -26.62 -6.52
CA ARG A 224 0.12 -27.51 -6.31
C ARG A 224 -0.07 -28.43 -5.10
N GLU A 225 -1.26 -28.42 -4.51
CA GLU A 225 -1.63 -29.20 -3.32
C GLU A 225 -0.62 -29.03 -2.16
N ILE A 226 -0.12 -27.80 -1.98
CA ILE A 226 0.84 -27.46 -0.94
C ILE A 226 0.10 -27.27 0.39
N THR A 227 0.34 -28.17 1.34
CA THR A 227 -0.33 -28.16 2.66
C THR A 227 0.63 -27.88 3.82
N THR A 228 1.93 -27.76 3.55
CA THR A 228 2.98 -27.66 4.57
C THR A 228 3.85 -26.41 4.39
N LEU A 229 4.26 -25.77 5.49
CA LEU A 229 5.08 -24.54 5.47
C LEU A 229 6.39 -24.72 4.69
N ALA A 230 7.06 -25.87 4.87
CA ALA A 230 8.30 -26.18 4.16
C ALA A 230 8.13 -26.20 2.63
N GLN A 231 7.02 -26.77 2.15
CA GLN A 231 6.68 -26.79 0.73
C GLN A 231 6.33 -25.40 0.20
N ALA A 232 5.63 -24.58 1.00
CA ALA A 232 5.34 -23.19 0.65
C ALA A 232 6.63 -22.37 0.46
N LYS A 233 7.59 -22.50 1.39
CA LYS A 233 8.92 -21.86 1.30
C LYS A 233 9.67 -22.28 0.04
N GLN A 234 9.68 -23.58 -0.28
CA GLN A 234 10.32 -24.09 -1.49
C GLN A 234 9.64 -23.55 -2.76
N ALA A 235 8.30 -23.51 -2.79
CA ALA A 235 7.54 -23.00 -3.93
C ALA A 235 7.78 -21.50 -4.17
N THR A 236 7.92 -20.69 -3.12
CA THR A 236 8.28 -19.28 -3.20
C THR A 236 9.70 -19.11 -3.74
N ALA A 237 10.68 -19.83 -3.18
CA ALA A 237 12.06 -19.77 -3.66
C ALA A 237 12.20 -20.18 -5.13
N ASP A 238 11.44 -21.18 -5.59
CA ASP A 238 11.41 -21.58 -6.99
C ASP A 238 10.72 -20.53 -7.88
N HIS A 239 9.71 -19.82 -7.37
CA HIS A 239 9.09 -18.70 -8.05
C HIS A 239 10.08 -17.54 -8.23
N ASP A 240 10.81 -17.17 -7.18
CA ASP A 240 11.81 -16.10 -7.22
C ASP A 240 12.97 -16.44 -8.15
N LYS A 241 13.44 -17.70 -8.14
CA LYS A 241 14.44 -18.18 -9.11
C LYS A 241 13.93 -18.07 -10.55
N ARG A 242 12.66 -18.40 -10.80
CA ARG A 242 12.04 -18.25 -12.14
C ARG A 242 11.94 -16.78 -12.54
N LEU A 243 11.51 -15.89 -11.64
CA LEU A 243 11.47 -14.45 -11.89
C LEU A 243 12.86 -13.87 -12.14
N ALA A 244 13.86 -14.26 -11.34
CA ALA A 244 15.24 -13.84 -11.51
C ALA A 244 15.82 -14.33 -12.85
N ASN A 245 15.53 -15.57 -13.26
CA ASN A 245 15.96 -16.10 -14.55
C ASN A 245 15.19 -15.48 -15.73
N ALA A 246 13.92 -15.09 -15.56
CA ALA A 246 13.13 -14.40 -16.57
C ALA A 246 13.56 -12.92 -16.75
N ASN A 247 13.96 -12.26 -15.66
CA ASN A 247 14.45 -10.88 -15.65
C ASN A 247 15.94 -10.75 -15.97
N LYS A 248 16.69 -11.87 -16.08
CA LYS A 248 17.98 -11.80 -16.76
C LYS A 248 17.70 -11.30 -18.17
N PRO A 249 18.42 -10.29 -18.68
CA PRO A 249 18.39 -9.95 -20.08
C PRO A 249 18.95 -11.16 -20.83
N GLY A 250 18.09 -12.16 -21.06
CA GLY A 250 18.31 -13.17 -22.06
C GLY A 250 18.57 -12.37 -23.31
N GLY A 251 19.76 -12.53 -23.87
CA GLY A 251 20.15 -11.92 -25.13
C GLY A 251 19.16 -12.37 -26.18
N TYR A 252 18.03 -11.69 -26.25
CA TYR A 252 17.07 -11.78 -27.32
C TYR A 252 17.76 -11.06 -28.46
N SER A 253 18.69 -11.80 -29.09
CA SER A 253 19.04 -11.58 -30.48
C SER A 253 17.69 -11.66 -31.18
N LYS A 254 17.07 -10.49 -31.39
CA LYS A 254 15.90 -10.35 -32.25
C LYS A 254 16.24 -11.18 -33.48
N PRO A 255 15.44 -12.18 -33.87
CA PRO A 255 15.73 -12.93 -35.08
C PRO A 255 15.87 -11.90 -36.19
N HIS A 256 17.11 -11.65 -36.61
CA HIS A 256 17.40 -10.71 -37.67
C HIS A 256 16.73 -11.34 -38.87
N ARG A 257 15.65 -10.72 -39.36
CA ARG A 257 14.99 -11.15 -40.58
C ARG A 257 16.07 -11.17 -41.64
N LYS A 258 16.51 -12.36 -42.05
CA LYS A 258 17.37 -12.50 -43.21
C LYS A 258 16.47 -12.19 -44.39
N GLU A 259 16.48 -10.94 -44.82
CA GLU A 259 15.81 -10.56 -46.05
C GLU A 259 16.43 -11.43 -47.15
N ILE A 260 15.59 -12.26 -47.75
CA ILE A 260 16.00 -13.07 -48.89
C ILE A 260 16.20 -12.05 -50.01
N MET A 261 17.45 -11.75 -50.33
CA MET A 261 17.76 -10.87 -51.46
C MET A 261 17.03 -11.40 -52.70
N PRO A 262 16.17 -10.60 -53.34
CA PRO A 262 15.51 -11.01 -54.57
C PRO A 262 16.54 -11.40 -55.64
N LYS A 263 16.22 -12.38 -56.48
CA LYS A 263 17.12 -12.84 -57.56
C LYS A 263 17.61 -11.70 -58.46
N TRP A 264 16.82 -10.64 -58.63
CA TRP A 264 17.22 -9.48 -59.41
C TRP A 264 18.28 -8.60 -58.71
N ALA A 265 18.31 -8.57 -57.37
CA ALA A 265 19.28 -7.80 -56.57
C ALA A 265 20.61 -8.54 -56.37
N GLN A 266 20.66 -9.85 -56.63
CA GLN A 266 21.90 -10.64 -56.57
C GLN A 266 22.79 -10.40 -57.80
N ASN A 267 22.21 -9.95 -58.92
CA ASN A 267 22.93 -9.79 -60.18
C ASN A 267 23.76 -8.50 -60.26
N ASP A 268 23.45 -7.49 -59.43
CA ASP A 268 24.20 -6.23 -59.43
C ASP A 268 25.43 -6.26 -58.48
N ALA A 269 25.45 -7.18 -57.51
CA ALA A 269 26.63 -7.43 -56.67
C ALA A 269 27.80 -8.05 -57.45
N SER A 270 27.56 -8.50 -58.69
CA SER A 270 28.62 -9.01 -59.57
C SER A 270 29.36 -7.93 -60.36
N GLN A 271 29.02 -6.64 -60.19
CA GLN A 271 29.77 -5.54 -60.83
C GLN A 271 30.22 -4.39 -59.91
N ALA A 272 29.88 -4.39 -58.61
CA ALA A 272 30.21 -3.24 -57.73
C ALA A 272 31.15 -3.55 -56.54
N ASP A 273 31.69 -4.77 -56.40
CA ASP A 273 32.67 -5.11 -55.34
C ASP A 273 33.95 -5.73 -55.91
N SER A 274 34.57 -5.06 -56.88
CA SER A 274 36.02 -5.16 -57.04
C SER A 274 36.69 -4.28 -55.98
N LYS A 275 36.73 -4.78 -54.73
CA LYS A 275 37.61 -4.26 -53.69
C LYS A 275 39.02 -4.15 -54.29
N PRO A 276 39.71 -2.99 -54.30
CA PRO A 276 41.06 -2.93 -54.83
C PRO A 276 41.93 -3.89 -54.00
N LYS A 277 42.62 -4.81 -54.67
CA LYS A 277 43.64 -5.65 -54.05
C LYS A 277 44.61 -4.73 -53.29
N PRO A 278 45.03 -5.07 -52.06
CA PRO A 278 46.10 -4.32 -51.41
C PRO A 278 47.33 -4.36 -52.33
N SER A 279 47.75 -3.20 -52.83
CA SER A 279 48.98 -3.07 -53.59
C SER A 279 50.13 -3.53 -52.71
N ASN A 280 50.91 -4.51 -53.17
CA ASN A 280 52.19 -4.84 -52.53
C ASN A 280 52.99 -3.53 -52.36
N PRO A 281 53.55 -3.25 -51.17
CA PRO A 281 54.36 -2.06 -50.98
C PRO A 281 55.54 -2.10 -51.95
N ILE A 282 55.72 -1.02 -52.71
CA ILE A 282 56.84 -0.82 -53.64
C ILE A 282 58.15 -1.04 -52.86
N THR A 283 58.93 -2.04 -53.29
CA THR A 283 60.22 -2.40 -52.71
C THR A 283 61.23 -1.27 -52.93
N ASP A 284 62.21 -1.11 -52.04
CA ASP A 284 63.22 -0.03 -52.11
C ASP A 284 64.01 -0.03 -53.43
N ALA A 285 64.16 -1.19 -54.07
CA ALA A 285 64.74 -1.31 -55.41
C ALA A 285 63.92 -0.55 -56.47
N GLN A 286 62.60 -0.66 -56.43
CA GLN A 286 61.69 0.03 -57.36
C GLN A 286 61.66 1.55 -57.08
N ARG A 287 61.85 1.97 -55.83
CA ARG A 287 61.99 3.40 -55.48
C ARG A 287 63.26 4.01 -56.05
N LYS A 288 64.38 3.27 -56.00
CA LYS A 288 65.65 3.71 -56.60
C LYS A 288 65.56 3.84 -58.11
N GLU A 289 64.94 2.88 -58.79
CA GLU A 289 64.76 2.96 -60.24
C GLU A 289 63.89 4.16 -60.67
N LEU A 290 62.85 4.47 -59.89
CA LEU A 290 62.01 5.63 -60.15
C LEU A 290 62.76 6.96 -59.95
N ALA A 291 63.59 7.04 -58.91
CA ALA A 291 64.42 8.22 -58.65
C ALA A 291 65.48 8.43 -59.75
N GLU A 292 66.06 7.35 -60.27
CA GLU A 292 67.03 7.43 -61.37
C GLU A 292 66.38 7.81 -62.71
N ARG A 293 65.12 7.39 -62.93
CA ARG A 293 64.33 7.84 -64.09
C ARG A 293 63.96 9.32 -64.00
N LEU A 294 63.62 9.80 -62.80
CA LEU A 294 63.33 11.22 -62.57
C LEU A 294 64.58 12.09 -62.75
N SER A 295 65.74 11.66 -62.26
CA SER A 295 66.99 12.41 -62.47
C SER A 295 67.38 12.48 -63.95
N LYS A 296 67.19 11.39 -64.72
CA LYS A 296 67.42 11.39 -66.18
C LYS A 296 66.46 12.29 -66.95
N LEU A 297 65.25 12.54 -66.43
CA LEU A 297 64.28 13.46 -67.03
C LEU A 297 64.60 14.92 -66.70
N VAL A 298 64.98 15.20 -65.45
CA VAL A 298 65.33 16.56 -65.00
C VAL A 298 66.67 17.03 -65.58
N SER A 299 67.60 16.13 -65.90
CA SER A 299 68.85 16.47 -66.60
C SER A 299 68.71 16.56 -68.14
N LYS A 300 67.49 16.47 -68.67
CA LYS A 300 67.21 16.59 -70.12
C LYS A 300 66.36 17.81 -70.47
N GLU A 301 66.24 18.76 -69.54
CA GLU A 301 65.86 20.16 -69.78
C GLU A 301 67.08 21.08 -69.65
#